data_AF-A0A8D8FZC5-F1
#
_entry.id   AF-A0A8D8FZC5-F1
#
_cell.length_a   1.000
_cell.length_b   1.000
_cell.length_c   1.000
_cell.angle_alpha   90.00
_cell.angle_beta   90.00
_cell.angle_gamma   90.00
#
_symmetry.space_group_name_H-M   'P 1'
#
loop_
_entity.id
_entity.type
_entity.pdbx_description
1 polymer ?
#
loop_
_entity_poly.entity_id
_entity_poly.type
_entity_poly.pdbx_seq_one_letter_code
_entity_poly.pdbx_strand_id
1 'polypeptide(L)'
;GGRPGMDFAHSTWGYLYHTQYDAIDTIPMETLQHTGDNILGLTRALANAPELENMKEHKYGKAVFFDFLNWFLVYYPDWAGIAINTLMAMLGIGLIFGSFDIMASDNDVTYGRIVAQFFINFGVQ
;
A
#
# COMPACT_ATOMS: atom_id res chain seq x y z
N GLY A 1 -14.80 -17.02 -3.74
CA GLY A 1 -13.86 -16.06 -3.13
C GLY A 1 -13.51 -16.52 -1.72
N GLY A 2 -12.36 -16.10 -1.18
CA GLY A 2 -11.98 -16.41 0.21
C GLY A 2 -10.75 -17.30 0.39
N ARG A 3 -10.00 -17.61 -0.69
CA ARG A 3 -8.66 -18.22 -0.57
C ARG A 3 -7.61 -17.12 -0.79
N PRO A 4 -6.57 -17.01 0.06
CA PRO A 4 -5.45 -16.14 -0.23
C PRO A 4 -4.73 -16.64 -1.49
N GLY A 5 -4.26 -15.70 -2.31
CA GLY A 5 -3.47 -15.94 -3.52
C GLY A 5 -2.40 -14.87 -3.65
N MET A 6 -1.36 -15.17 -4.42
CA MET A 6 -0.29 -14.23 -4.76
C MET A 6 -0.25 -14.11 -6.28
N ASP A 7 -0.43 -12.89 -6.78
CA ASP A 7 -0.43 -12.59 -8.20
C ASP A 7 0.95 -12.05 -8.61
N PHE A 8 1.50 -12.62 -9.69
CA PHE A 8 2.69 -12.09 -10.35
C PHE A 8 2.25 -11.38 -11.63
N ALA A 9 2.48 -10.07 -11.69
CA ALA A 9 2.15 -9.26 -12.84
C ALA A 9 3.33 -8.35 -13.19
N HIS A 10 3.69 -8.33 -14.46
CA HIS A 10 4.66 -7.38 -15.02
C HIS A 10 3.89 -6.46 -15.96
N SER A 11 4.21 -5.18 -15.93
CA SER A 11 3.59 -4.20 -16.82
C SER A 11 4.65 -3.37 -17.52
N THR A 12 4.63 -3.43 -18.84
CA THR A 12 5.32 -2.51 -19.74
C THR A 12 4.46 -2.37 -20.99
N TRP A 13 4.56 -1.27 -21.72
CA TRP A 13 3.84 -1.09 -22.99
C TRP A 13 2.32 -1.34 -22.90
N GLY A 14 1.65 -0.80 -21.88
CA GLY A 14 0.23 -1.09 -21.60
C GLY A 14 -0.76 -0.82 -22.75
N TYR A 15 -0.38 -0.03 -23.77
CA TYR A 15 -1.20 0.19 -24.97
C TYR A 15 -1.20 -1.01 -25.95
N LEU A 16 -0.28 -1.96 -25.80
CA LEU A 16 -0.28 -3.21 -26.58
C LEU A 16 -1.27 -4.24 -26.02
N TYR A 17 -1.70 -4.08 -24.77
CA TYR A 17 -2.62 -4.99 -24.08
C TYR A 17 -3.95 -5.12 -24.84
N HIS A 18 -4.46 -6.35 -24.97
CA HIS A 18 -5.65 -6.68 -25.77
C HIS A 18 -5.57 -6.30 -27.26
N THR A 19 -4.37 -6.24 -27.82
CA THR A 19 -4.16 -6.08 -29.27
C THR A 19 -3.45 -7.30 -29.85
N GLN A 20 -3.37 -7.38 -31.19
CA GLN A 20 -2.57 -8.41 -31.88
C GLN A 20 -1.06 -8.32 -31.58
N TYR A 21 -0.61 -7.21 -31.00
CA TYR A 21 0.78 -6.95 -30.64
C TYR A 21 1.10 -7.33 -29.19
N ASP A 22 0.13 -7.86 -28.43
CA ASP A 22 0.37 -8.51 -27.13
C ASP A 22 1.02 -9.88 -27.38
N ALA A 23 2.30 -9.84 -27.75
CA ALA A 23 3.04 -10.95 -28.31
C ALA A 23 4.41 -11.13 -27.63
N ILE A 24 4.96 -12.34 -27.69
CA ILE A 24 6.15 -12.74 -26.95
C ILE A 24 7.41 -11.92 -27.30
N ASP A 25 7.49 -11.44 -28.53
CA ASP A 25 8.56 -10.59 -29.04
C ASP A 25 8.57 -9.18 -28.43
N THR A 26 7.47 -8.76 -27.80
CA THR A 26 7.35 -7.49 -27.07
C THR A 26 7.69 -7.61 -25.59
N ILE A 27 7.94 -8.83 -25.09
CA ILE A 27 8.26 -9.13 -23.69
C ILE A 27 9.75 -9.45 -23.59
N PRO A 28 10.53 -8.72 -22.76
CA PRO A 28 11.93 -9.05 -22.50
C PRO A 28 12.09 -10.47 -21.95
N MET A 29 13.04 -11.24 -22.47
CA MET A 29 13.29 -12.62 -22.02
C MET A 29 13.69 -12.69 -20.54
N GLU A 30 14.37 -11.64 -20.06
CA GLU A 30 14.77 -11.46 -18.68
C GLU A 30 13.56 -11.43 -17.74
N THR A 31 12.44 -10.83 -18.18
CA THR A 31 11.18 -10.81 -17.41
C THR A 31 10.65 -12.22 -17.23
N LEU A 32 10.71 -13.07 -18.26
CA LEU A 32 10.25 -14.46 -18.19
C LEU A 32 11.13 -15.27 -17.24
N GLN A 33 12.45 -15.15 -17.34
CA GLN A 33 13.39 -15.81 -16.43
C GLN A 33 13.18 -15.35 -14.98
N HIS A 34 13.09 -14.05 -14.75
CA HIS A 34 12.85 -13.48 -13.42
C HIS A 34 11.52 -13.94 -12.81
N THR A 35 10.47 -14.05 -13.63
CA THR A 35 9.19 -14.63 -13.21
C THR A 35 9.37 -16.08 -12.77
N GLY A 36 10.08 -16.88 -13.58
CA GLY A 36 10.36 -18.28 -13.27
C GLY A 36 11.15 -18.45 -11.98
N ASP A 37 12.20 -17.65 -11.78
CA ASP A 37 13.04 -17.68 -10.58
C ASP A 37 12.23 -17.36 -9.32
N ASN A 38 11.37 -16.33 -9.38
CA ASN A 38 10.50 -15.95 -8.28
C ASN A 38 9.46 -17.04 -7.97
N ILE A 39 8.79 -17.59 -8.98
CA ILE A 39 7.80 -18.66 -8.79
C ILE A 39 8.45 -19.92 -8.23
N LEU A 40 9.62 -20.30 -8.73
CA LEU A 40 10.36 -21.47 -8.24
C LEU A 40 10.82 -21.27 -6.80
N GLY A 41 11.36 -20.09 -6.47
CA GLY A 41 11.75 -19.73 -5.12
C GLY A 41 10.57 -19.80 -4.15
N LEU A 42 9.45 -19.17 -4.50
CA LEU A 42 8.23 -19.19 -3.70
C LEU A 42 7.68 -20.61 -3.52
N THR A 43 7.63 -21.41 -4.59
CA THR A 43 7.11 -22.79 -4.55
C THR A 43 7.95 -23.64 -3.59
N ARG A 44 9.28 -23.53 -3.66
CA ARG A 44 10.18 -24.24 -2.73
C ARG A 44 10.01 -23.75 -1.30
N ALA A 45 9.89 -22.45 -1.09
CA ALA A 45 9.70 -21.89 0.25
C ALA A 45 8.39 -22.40 0.88
N LEU A 46 7.27 -22.32 0.14
CA LEU A 46 5.98 -22.82 0.61
C LEU A 46 6.00 -24.35 0.82
N ALA A 47 6.57 -25.12 -0.10
CA ALA A 47 6.62 -26.57 0.00
C ALA A 47 7.40 -27.08 1.24
N ASN A 48 8.31 -26.26 1.78
CA ASN A 48 9.13 -26.61 2.94
C ASN A 48 8.82 -25.73 4.17
N ALA A 49 7.71 -25.00 4.17
CA ALA A 49 7.33 -24.11 5.27
C ALA A 49 6.73 -24.92 6.43
N PRO A 50 7.35 -24.98 7.62
CA PRO A 50 6.80 -25.70 8.78
C PRO A 50 5.45 -25.13 9.23
N GLU A 51 5.20 -23.84 8.97
CA GLU A 51 3.93 -23.18 9.26
C GLU A 51 2.75 -23.81 8.50
N LEU A 52 3.02 -24.42 7.33
CA LEU A 52 2.03 -25.11 6.53
C LEU A 52 1.80 -26.57 6.97
N GLU A 53 2.75 -27.17 7.70
CA GLU A 53 2.57 -28.49 8.31
C GLU A 53 1.58 -28.45 9.49
N ASN A 54 1.64 -27.39 10.31
CA ASN A 54 0.72 -27.17 11.43
C ASN A 54 0.03 -25.80 11.40
N MET A 55 -0.83 -25.60 10.39
CA MET A 55 -1.58 -24.35 10.20
C MET A 55 -2.48 -23.94 11.38
N LYS A 56 -2.85 -24.87 12.29
CA LYS A 56 -3.67 -24.53 13.47
C LYS A 56 -2.87 -23.80 14.53
N GLU A 57 -1.62 -24.23 14.74
CA GLU A 57 -0.70 -23.62 15.70
C GLU A 57 -0.13 -22.30 15.16
N HIS A 58 0.10 -22.23 13.84
CA HIS A 58 0.59 -21.04 13.15
C HIS A 58 -0.53 -20.19 12.53
N LYS A 59 -1.74 -20.25 13.12
CA LYS A 59 -2.86 -19.44 12.65
C LYS A 59 -2.68 -17.99 13.10
N TYR A 60 -1.82 -17.26 12.42
CA TYR A 60 -1.67 -15.83 12.63
C TYR A 60 -2.90 -15.10 12.07
N GLY A 61 -3.25 -13.97 12.70
CA GLY A 61 -4.27 -13.06 12.19
C GLY A 61 -3.85 -12.44 10.85
N LYS A 62 -4.64 -11.50 10.35
CA LYS A 62 -4.24 -10.73 9.16
C LYS A 62 -2.95 -9.97 9.49
N ALA A 63 -2.04 -9.92 8.52
CA ALA A 63 -0.81 -9.16 8.61
C ALA A 63 -0.80 -8.09 7.50
N VAL A 64 -0.19 -6.96 7.80
CA VAL A 64 0.22 -5.98 6.79
C VAL A 64 1.66 -6.30 6.46
N PHE A 65 1.98 -6.36 5.18
CA PHE A 65 3.34 -6.53 4.70
C PHE A 65 3.54 -5.74 3.42
N PHE A 66 4.76 -5.22 3.23
CA PHE A 66 5.18 -4.56 2.01
C PHE A 66 6.70 -4.54 1.95
N ASP A 67 7.22 -4.45 0.74
CA ASP A 67 8.63 -4.27 0.52
C ASP A 67 9.00 -2.78 0.65
N PHE A 68 10.07 -2.49 1.39
CA PHE A 68 10.59 -1.13 1.54
C PHE A 68 11.75 -0.90 0.57
N LEU A 69 11.46 -0.30 -0.59
CA LEU A 69 12.43 0.12 -1.60
C LEU A 69 13.37 -1.00 -2.12
N ASN A 70 12.92 -2.25 -2.07
CA ASN A 70 13.65 -3.48 -2.33
C ASN A 70 14.83 -3.74 -1.37
N TRP A 71 14.84 -3.11 -0.20
CA TRP A 71 15.91 -3.30 0.80
C TRP A 71 15.57 -4.38 1.81
N PHE A 72 14.32 -4.39 2.31
CA PHE A 72 13.83 -5.39 3.25
C PHE A 72 12.30 -5.42 3.28
N LEU A 73 11.77 -6.55 3.74
CA LEU A 73 10.35 -6.75 3.97
C LEU A 73 9.92 -6.16 5.31
N VAL A 74 8.94 -5.27 5.30
CA VAL A 74 8.22 -4.83 6.50
C VAL A 74 7.01 -5.72 6.68
N TYR A 75 6.82 -6.29 7.87
CA TYR A 75 5.59 -7.02 8.22
C TYR A 75 5.21 -6.81 9.68
N TYR A 76 3.91 -6.65 9.95
CA TYR A 76 3.37 -6.49 11.30
C TYR A 76 1.90 -6.92 11.37
N PRO A 77 1.37 -7.24 12.57
CA PRO A 77 -0.03 -7.66 12.72
C PRO A 77 -1.01 -6.53 12.42
N ASP A 78 -2.21 -6.88 11.95
CA ASP A 78 -3.26 -5.92 11.55
C ASP A 78 -3.60 -4.86 12.62
N TRP A 79 -3.64 -5.23 13.90
CA TRP A 79 -3.91 -4.29 14.99
C TRP A 79 -2.89 -3.14 15.06
N ALA A 80 -1.61 -3.43 14.77
CA ALA A 80 -0.57 -2.42 14.77
C ALA A 80 -0.78 -1.46 13.59
N GLY A 81 -1.22 -1.97 12.44
CA GLY A 81 -1.61 -1.15 11.29
C GLY A 81 -2.79 -0.23 11.58
N ILE A 82 -3.81 -0.75 12.25
CA ILE A 82 -4.95 0.06 12.69
C ILE A 82 -4.47 1.19 13.61
N ALA A 83 -3.64 0.88 14.61
CA ALA A 83 -3.11 1.87 15.55
C ALA A 83 -2.29 2.97 14.84
N ILE A 84 -1.36 2.59 13.94
CA ILE A 84 -0.55 3.54 13.17
C ILE A 84 -1.44 4.43 12.30
N ASN A 85 -2.39 3.83 11.57
CA ASN A 85 -3.27 4.59 10.68
C ASN A 85 -4.17 5.57 11.47
N THR A 86 -4.73 5.13 12.60
CA THR A 86 -5.52 6.01 13.46
C THR A 86 -4.67 7.15 14.02
N LEU A 87 -3.44 6.87 14.46
CA LEU A 87 -2.52 7.90 14.95
C LEU A 87 -2.18 8.92 13.85
N MET A 88 -1.86 8.46 12.64
CA MET A 88 -1.55 9.34 11.52
C MET A 88 -2.77 10.18 11.10
N ALA A 89 -3.97 9.62 11.12
CA ALA A 89 -5.20 10.37 10.84
C ALA A 89 -5.45 11.45 11.90
N MET A 90 -5.32 11.12 13.19
CA MET A 90 -5.45 12.11 14.27
C MET A 90 -4.38 13.21 14.18
N LEU A 91 -3.14 12.83 13.87
CA LEU A 91 -2.06 13.80 13.66
C LEU A 91 -2.36 14.72 12.48
N GLY A 92 -2.82 14.19 11.34
CA GLY A 92 -3.19 14.98 10.17
C GLY A 92 -4.31 15.98 10.49
N ILE A 93 -5.36 15.53 11.18
CA ILE A 93 -6.44 16.41 11.65
C ILE A 93 -5.91 17.48 12.61
N GLY A 94 -5.05 17.09 13.56
CA GLY A 94 -4.41 18.01 14.50
C GLY A 94 -3.54 19.07 13.80
N LEU A 95 -2.79 18.68 12.77
CA LEU A 95 -1.99 19.61 11.95
C LEU A 95 -2.86 20.59 11.17
N ILE A 96 -4.02 20.16 10.65
CA ILE A 96 -4.99 21.06 10.01
C ILE A 96 -5.47 22.12 11.00
N PHE A 97 -5.93 21.71 12.19
CA PHE A 97 -6.39 22.67 13.19
C PHE A 97 -5.27 23.58 13.71
N GLY A 98 -4.07 23.02 13.96
CA GLY A 98 -2.90 23.82 14.31
C GLY A 98 -2.52 24.82 13.22
N SER A 99 -2.70 24.49 11.94
CA SER A 99 -2.50 25.44 10.84
C SER A 99 -3.51 26.59 10.86
N PHE A 100 -4.76 26.33 11.25
CA PHE A 100 -5.77 27.38 11.41
C PHE A 100 -5.42 28.32 12.56
N ASP A 101 -4.92 27.80 13.68
CA ASP A 101 -4.45 28.61 14.81
C ASP A 101 -3.28 29.52 14.41
N ILE A 102 -2.29 28.97 13.70
CA ILE A 102 -1.15 29.74 13.19
C ILE A 102 -1.63 30.84 12.24
N MET A 103 -2.47 30.51 11.25
CA MET A 103 -2.99 31.49 10.30
C MET A 103 -3.85 32.58 10.96
N ALA A 104 -4.65 32.23 11.97
CA ALA A 104 -5.45 33.18 12.73
C ALA A 104 -4.55 34.16 13.50
N SER A 105 -3.51 33.65 14.17
CA SER A 105 -2.54 34.45 14.92
C SER A 105 -1.71 35.36 14.02
N ASP A 106 -1.20 34.85 12.90
CA ASP A 106 -0.32 35.61 12.00
C ASP A 106 -1.05 36.73 11.27
N ASN A 107 -2.35 36.56 11.00
CA ASN A 107 -3.15 37.55 10.26
C ASN A 107 -4.02 38.43 11.17
N ASP A 108 -3.94 38.26 12.50
CA ASP A 108 -4.78 38.95 13.50
C ASP A 108 -6.29 38.85 13.17
N VAL A 109 -6.71 37.67 12.71
CA VAL A 109 -8.10 37.37 12.34
C VAL A 109 -8.67 36.27 13.22
N THR A 110 -9.98 36.32 13.46
CA THR A 110 -10.65 35.32 14.28
C THR A 110 -10.53 33.93 13.65
N TYR A 111 -10.22 32.92 14.47
CA TYR A 111 -10.14 31.51 14.08
C TYR A 111 -11.34 31.04 13.23
N GLY A 112 -12.55 31.40 13.63
CA GLY A 112 -13.78 31.05 12.89
C GLY A 112 -13.83 31.59 11.45
N ARG A 113 -13.16 32.71 11.15
CA ARG A 113 -13.07 33.26 9.79
C ARG A 113 -12.20 32.39 8.89
N ILE A 114 -11.07 31.91 9.39
CA ILE A 114 -10.17 31.00 8.66
C ILE A 114 -10.89 29.68 8.39
N VAL A 115 -11.54 29.10 9.40
CA VAL A 115 -12.32 27.85 9.26
C VAL A 115 -13.44 28.01 8.22
N ALA A 116 -14.21 29.10 8.28
CA ALA A 116 -15.27 29.36 7.32
C ALA A 116 -14.74 29.49 5.89
N GLN A 117 -13.64 30.22 5.68
CA GLN A 117 -12.99 30.35 4.37
C GLN A 117 -12.47 29.00 3.84
N PHE A 118 -11.91 28.15 4.70
CA PHE A 118 -11.49 26.81 4.32
C PHE A 118 -12.65 25.99 3.74
N PHE A 119 -13.80 25.94 4.44
CA PHE A 119 -14.96 25.18 3.96
C PHE A 119 -15.62 25.79 2.72
N ILE A 120 -15.65 27.13 2.61
CA ILE A 120 -16.14 27.80 1.40
C ILE A 120 -15.28 27.42 0.19
N ASN A 121 -13.95 27.48 0.32
CA ASN A 121 -13.04 27.15 -0.76
C ASN A 121 -13.08 25.65 -1.12
N PHE A 122 -13.24 24.78 -0.12
CA PHE A 122 -13.36 23.34 -0.33
C PHE A 122 -14.65 22.96 -1.09
N GLY A 123 -15.77 23.65 -0.83
CA GLY A 123 -17.05 23.36 -1.49
C GLY A 123 -17.21 23.95 -2.90
N VAL A 124 -16.27 24.79 -3.34
CA VAL A 124 -16.27 25.43 -4.67
C VAL A 124 -15.36 24.69 -5.67
N GLN A 125 -14.50 23.78 -5.19
CA GLN A 125 -13.70 22.86 -6.01
C GLN A 125 -14.51 21.64 -6.46
#